data_AF-A0A8T2M4Y5-F1
#
_entry.id   AF-A0A8T2M4Y5-F1
#
_cell.length_a   1.000
_cell.length_b   1.000
_cell.length_c   1.000
_cell.angle_alpha   90.00
_cell.angle_beta   90.00
_cell.angle_gamma   90.00
#
_symmetry.space_group_name_H-M   'P 1'
#
loop_
_entity.id
_entity.type
_entity.pdbx_description
1 polymer ?
#
loop_
_entity_poly.entity_id
_entity_poly.type
_entity_poly.pdbx_seq_one_letter_code
_entity_poly.pdbx_strand_id
1 'polypeptide(L)'
;MSRPAPTHKDGLTRLLQQMHRLLTLVQGVLSNLDTHLPFEHKLHSLPIIHFRPQDLATVEMNTTLTQLSSGLHSFKLHFDWLLHWEDQAGLETHKTKEIDHQIQNINNLLHKQMPELPLQNTTLNLPPPSSAWDMFQTSAVVHRRLLLFCDWYLRALRVLKLQAKQTQRQ
;
A
#
# COMPACT_ATOMS: atom_id res chain seq x y z
N MET A 1 36.10 6.09 2.44
CA MET A 1 35.15 7.01 1.78
C MET A 1 33.75 6.74 2.35
N SER A 2 33.30 7.55 3.31
CA SER A 2 31.99 7.38 3.94
C SER A 2 30.91 7.95 3.03
N ARG A 3 29.95 7.11 2.62
CA ARG A 3 28.78 7.51 1.85
C ARG A 3 27.94 8.47 2.70
N PRO A 4 27.54 9.65 2.21
CA PRO A 4 26.67 10.54 2.98
C PRO A 4 25.35 9.81 3.27
N ALA A 5 24.89 9.88 4.52
CA ALA A 5 23.61 9.35 4.92
C ALA A 5 22.51 9.94 4.02
N PRO A 6 21.54 9.14 3.54
CA PRO A 6 20.49 9.64 2.67
C PRO A 6 19.73 10.74 3.39
N THR A 7 19.65 11.92 2.77
CA THR A 7 18.87 13.02 3.34
C THR A 7 17.39 12.66 3.32
N HIS A 8 16.63 13.16 4.29
CA HIS A 8 15.18 12.90 4.43
C HIS A 8 14.38 13.18 3.14
N LYS A 9 14.87 14.10 2.29
CA LYS A 9 14.32 14.45 0.97
C LYS A 9 14.52 13.37 -0.10
N ASP A 10 15.67 12.71 -0.08
CA ASP A 10 15.96 11.58 -0.98
C ASP A 10 15.08 10.39 -0.61
N GLY A 11 14.80 10.23 0.69
CA GLY A 11 13.89 9.24 1.22
C GLY A 11 12.46 9.38 0.68
N LEU A 12 11.87 10.57 0.81
CA LEU A 12 10.52 10.86 0.29
C LEU A 12 10.43 10.74 -1.24
N THR A 13 11.47 11.13 -1.97
CA THR A 13 11.48 11.02 -3.42
C THR A 13 11.49 9.56 -3.88
N ARG A 14 12.30 8.72 -3.24
CA ARG A 14 12.32 7.27 -3.48
C ARG A 14 10.98 6.65 -3.12
N LEU A 15 10.40 7.03 -1.98
CA LEU A 15 9.10 6.51 -1.53
C LEU A 15 7.98 6.85 -2.52
N LEU A 16 7.94 8.10 -3.01
CA LEU A 16 7.02 8.51 -4.08
C LEU A 16 7.16 7.66 -5.34
N GLN A 17 8.39 7.39 -5.78
CA GLN A 17 8.64 6.55 -6.95
C GLN A 17 8.15 5.11 -6.74
N GLN A 18 8.44 4.52 -5.58
CA GLN A 18 8.02 3.15 -5.27
C GLN A 18 6.50 3.03 -5.13
N MET A 19 5.84 4.01 -4.51
CA MET A 19 4.38 4.08 -4.43
C MET A 19 3.74 4.26 -5.82
N HIS A 20 4.36 5.04 -6.69
CA HIS A 20 3.86 5.22 -8.06
C HIS A 20 3.97 3.93 -8.87
N ARG A 21 5.08 3.20 -8.74
CA ARG A 21 5.23 1.87 -9.33
C ARG A 21 4.15 0.90 -8.83
N LEU A 22 3.88 0.90 -7.52
CA LEU A 22 2.81 0.08 -6.95
C LEU A 22 1.44 0.43 -7.55
N LEU A 23 1.12 1.71 -7.68
CA LEU A 23 -0.11 2.17 -8.33
C LEU A 23 -0.23 1.62 -9.77
N THR A 24 0.82 1.72 -10.58
CA THR A 24 0.81 1.24 -11.97
C THR A 24 0.58 -0.26 -12.07
N LEU A 25 1.20 -1.05 -11.19
CA LEU A 25 0.99 -2.50 -11.14
C LEU A 25 -0.47 -2.85 -10.83
N VAL A 26 -1.04 -2.20 -9.82
CA VAL A 26 -2.43 -2.43 -9.39
C VAL A 26 -3.42 -1.99 -10.47
N GLN A 27 -3.16 -0.88 -11.16
CA GLN A 27 -3.95 -0.43 -12.31
C GLN A 27 -3.94 -1.46 -13.45
N GLY A 28 -2.77 -2.05 -13.74
CA GLY A 28 -2.63 -3.07 -14.78
C GLY A 28 -3.38 -4.38 -14.46
N VAL A 29 -3.59 -4.70 -13.18
CA VAL A 29 -4.46 -5.81 -12.77
C VAL A 29 -5.94 -5.42 -12.95
N LEU A 30 -6.32 -4.26 -12.42
CA LEU A 30 -7.71 -3.81 -12.41
C LEU A 30 -8.25 -3.45 -13.80
N SER A 31 -7.42 -3.06 -14.76
CA SER A 31 -7.86 -2.81 -16.14
C SER A 31 -8.42 -4.07 -16.82
N ASN A 32 -8.10 -5.25 -16.30
CA ASN A 32 -8.63 -6.53 -16.78
C ASN A 32 -9.82 -7.03 -15.95
N LEU A 33 -10.23 -6.28 -14.92
CA LEU A 33 -11.29 -6.66 -13.99
C LEU A 33 -12.53 -5.82 -14.25
N ASP A 34 -13.71 -6.44 -14.25
CA ASP A 34 -14.97 -5.69 -14.34
C ASP A 34 -15.23 -4.94 -13.02
N THR A 35 -14.85 -3.66 -13.00
CA THR A 35 -14.92 -2.79 -11.81
C THR A 35 -16.35 -2.37 -11.43
N HIS A 36 -17.35 -2.69 -12.27
CA HIS A 36 -18.76 -2.39 -12.01
C HIS A 36 -19.45 -3.38 -11.08
N LEU A 37 -18.79 -4.47 -10.71
CA LEU A 37 -19.36 -5.44 -9.80
C LEU A 37 -19.43 -4.86 -8.37
N PRO A 38 -20.61 -4.89 -7.71
CA PRO A 38 -20.82 -4.30 -6.39
C PRO A 38 -20.26 -5.23 -5.31
N PHE A 39 -18.93 -5.35 -5.25
CA PHE A 39 -18.27 -6.18 -4.25
C PHE A 39 -18.22 -5.47 -2.89
N GLU A 40 -19.25 -5.65 -2.08
CA GLU A 40 -19.19 -5.33 -0.66
C GLU A 40 -18.65 -6.53 0.13
N HIS A 41 -17.33 -6.71 0.11
CA HIS A 41 -16.68 -7.66 1.02
C HIS A 41 -16.19 -6.92 2.26
N LYS A 42 -16.65 -7.33 3.45
CA LYS A 42 -16.25 -6.73 4.73
C LYS A 42 -14.86 -7.23 5.15
N LEU A 43 -13.83 -6.83 4.40
CA LEU A 43 -12.44 -7.00 4.81
C LEU A 43 -12.12 -5.98 5.90
N HIS A 44 -12.45 -6.31 7.15
CA HIS A 44 -12.28 -5.43 8.31
C HIS A 44 -10.81 -5.14 8.64
N SER A 45 -9.89 -5.99 8.19
CA SER A 45 -8.44 -5.83 8.38
C SER A 45 -7.79 -4.87 7.39
N LEU A 46 -8.42 -4.55 6.24
CA LEU A 46 -7.88 -3.57 5.29
C LEU A 46 -8.17 -2.13 5.75
N PRO A 47 -7.23 -1.19 5.54
CA PRO A 47 -7.45 0.20 5.90
C PRO A 47 -8.68 0.75 5.18
N ILE A 48 -9.63 1.28 5.95
CA ILE A 48 -10.76 2.02 5.40
C ILE A 48 -10.30 3.45 5.19
N ILE A 49 -10.15 3.83 3.93
CA ILE A 49 -9.72 5.18 3.55
C ILE A 49 -10.95 6.07 3.54
N HIS A 50 -11.10 6.88 4.58
CA HIS A 50 -12.07 7.97 4.65
C HIS A 50 -11.46 9.34 4.35
N PHE A 51 -10.36 9.35 3.60
CA PHE A 51 -9.56 10.55 3.50
C PHE A 51 -10.13 11.52 2.46
N ARG A 52 -10.70 12.62 2.96
CA ARG A 52 -11.28 13.70 2.18
C ARG A 52 -10.14 14.60 1.68
N PRO A 53 -10.32 15.30 0.55
CA PRO A 53 -9.32 16.26 0.06
C PRO A 53 -8.89 17.31 1.09
N GLN A 54 -9.79 17.67 2.02
CA GLN A 54 -9.51 18.59 3.12
C GLN A 54 -8.46 18.05 4.10
N ASP A 55 -8.41 16.72 4.28
CA ASP A 55 -7.46 16.07 5.19
C ASP A 55 -6.01 16.14 4.64
N LEU A 56 -5.81 16.47 3.34
CA LEU A 56 -4.49 16.73 2.77
C LEU A 56 -3.84 18.02 3.30
N ALA A 57 -4.64 18.99 3.77
CA ALA A 57 -4.11 20.25 4.29
C ALA A 57 -3.44 20.08 5.66
N THR A 58 -3.77 19.00 6.37
CA THR A 58 -3.34 18.74 7.75
C THR A 58 -2.38 17.54 7.85
N VAL A 59 -1.78 17.11 6.75
CA VAL A 59 -0.85 15.97 6.77
C VAL A 59 0.43 16.33 7.54
N GLU A 60 0.80 15.44 8.45
CA GLU A 60 2.05 15.52 9.20
C GLU A 60 2.96 14.36 8.83
N MET A 61 4.27 14.60 8.77
CA MET A 61 5.25 13.64 8.25
C MET A 61 5.19 12.29 8.98
N ASN A 62 5.36 12.29 10.30
CA ASN A 62 5.45 11.07 11.09
C ASN A 62 4.13 10.31 11.05
N THR A 63 3.01 10.99 11.34
CA THR A 63 1.66 10.40 11.30
C THR A 63 1.35 9.77 9.96
N THR A 64 1.62 10.47 8.85
CA THR A 64 1.37 9.96 7.50
C THR A 64 2.21 8.73 7.20
N LEU A 65 3.50 8.73 7.55
CA LEU A 65 4.39 7.61 7.29
C LEU A 65 4.10 6.40 8.19
N THR A 66 3.65 6.62 9.42
CA THR A 66 3.14 5.56 10.30
C THR A 66 1.87 4.92 9.73
N GLN A 67 0.91 5.72 9.29
CA GLN A 67 -0.32 5.20 8.70
C GLN A 67 -0.07 4.51 7.35
N LEU A 68 0.86 5.03 6.53
CA LEU A 68 1.30 4.39 5.29
C LEU A 68 1.90 3.00 5.57
N SER A 69 2.84 2.94 6.52
CA SER A 69 3.44 1.67 6.94
C SER A 69 2.36 0.68 7.41
N SER A 70 1.42 1.15 8.24
CA SER A 70 0.33 0.32 8.78
C SER A 70 -0.58 -0.24 7.71
N GLY A 71 -0.98 0.60 6.76
CA GLY A 71 -1.76 0.14 5.63
C GLY A 71 -1.02 -0.86 4.76
N LEU A 72 0.25 -0.60 4.42
CA LEU A 72 1.05 -1.49 3.57
C LEU A 72 1.29 -2.86 4.23
N HIS A 73 1.51 -2.90 5.54
CA HIS A 73 1.62 -4.16 6.26
C HIS A 73 0.31 -4.94 6.24
N SER A 74 -0.83 -4.28 6.44
CA SER A 74 -2.13 -4.92 6.28
C SER A 74 -2.30 -5.49 4.87
N PHE A 75 -2.00 -4.71 3.82
CA PHE A 75 -2.06 -5.21 2.45
C PHE A 75 -1.11 -6.41 2.23
N LYS A 76 0.11 -6.37 2.78
CA LYS A 76 1.05 -7.50 2.69
C LYS A 76 0.41 -8.80 3.17
N LEU A 77 -0.25 -8.78 4.33
CA LEU A 77 -0.92 -9.96 4.86
C LEU A 77 -2.03 -10.46 3.93
N HIS A 78 -2.83 -9.56 3.34
CA HIS A 78 -3.88 -9.94 2.40
C HIS A 78 -3.31 -10.52 1.10
N PHE A 79 -2.19 -10.00 0.61
CA PHE A 79 -1.50 -10.55 -0.55
C PHE A 79 -0.86 -11.91 -0.26
N ASP A 80 -0.30 -12.13 0.94
CA ASP A 80 0.16 -13.44 1.38
C ASP A 80 -0.98 -14.47 1.39
N TRP A 81 -2.16 -14.07 1.89
CA TRP A 81 -3.36 -14.90 1.85
C TRP A 81 -3.82 -15.20 0.42
N LEU A 82 -3.85 -14.19 -0.46
CA LEU A 82 -4.23 -14.38 -1.86
C LEU A 82 -3.26 -15.33 -2.56
N LEU A 83 -1.96 -15.12 -2.42
CA LEU A 83 -0.93 -15.96 -3.02
C LEU A 83 -1.03 -17.42 -2.56
N HIS A 84 -1.27 -17.63 -1.26
CA HIS A 84 -1.45 -18.97 -0.72
C HIS A 84 -2.62 -19.70 -1.41
N TRP A 85 -3.78 -19.07 -1.50
CA TRP A 85 -4.97 -19.71 -2.07
C TRP A 85 -4.98 -19.79 -3.59
N GLU A 86 -4.38 -18.81 -4.27
CA GLU A 86 -4.16 -18.86 -5.72
C GLU A 86 -3.23 -20.03 -6.09
N ASP A 87 -2.16 -20.26 -5.31
CA ASP A 87 -1.25 -21.39 -5.49
C ASP A 87 -1.94 -22.73 -5.24
N GLN A 88 -2.72 -22.86 -4.16
CA GLN A 88 -3.52 -24.06 -3.89
C GLN A 88 -4.55 -24.35 -4.99
N ALA A 89 -5.10 -23.32 -5.62
CA ALA A 89 -6.05 -23.46 -6.73
C ALA A 89 -5.39 -23.66 -8.10
N GLY A 90 -4.05 -23.64 -8.19
CA GLY A 90 -3.31 -23.75 -9.45
C GLY A 90 -3.50 -22.55 -10.40
N LEU A 91 -3.80 -21.37 -9.85
CA LEU A 91 -4.00 -20.15 -10.63
C LEU A 91 -2.68 -19.43 -10.96
N GLU A 92 -2.73 -18.56 -11.98
CA GLU A 92 -1.60 -17.72 -12.34
C GLU A 92 -1.36 -16.63 -11.28
N THR A 93 -0.22 -16.70 -10.60
CA THR A 93 0.12 -15.82 -9.46
C THR A 93 1.10 -14.68 -9.83
N HIS A 94 1.52 -14.55 -11.09
CA HIS A 94 2.63 -13.64 -11.46
C HIS A 94 2.35 -12.19 -11.06
N LYS A 95 1.17 -11.65 -11.40
CA LYS A 95 0.81 -10.25 -11.10
C LYS A 95 0.64 -10.02 -9.60
N THR A 96 0.02 -10.97 -8.89
CA THR A 96 -0.13 -10.92 -7.42
C THR A 96 1.23 -10.92 -6.73
N LYS A 97 2.18 -11.75 -7.20
CA LYS A 97 3.57 -11.80 -6.69
C LYS A 97 4.32 -10.51 -6.94
N GLU A 98 4.13 -9.88 -8.10
CA GLU A 98 4.79 -8.61 -8.41
C GLU A 98 4.31 -7.47 -7.50
N ILE A 99 3.00 -7.41 -7.24
CA ILE A 99 2.42 -6.45 -6.29
C ILE A 99 2.91 -6.71 -4.87
N ASP A 100 2.88 -7.97 -4.42
CA ASP A 100 3.34 -8.38 -3.09
C ASP A 100 4.81 -8.00 -2.85
N HIS A 101 5.68 -8.31 -3.81
CA HIS A 101 7.09 -7.95 -3.78
C HIS A 101 7.26 -6.43 -3.69
N GLN A 102 6.48 -5.67 -4.46
CA GLN A 102 6.57 -4.21 -4.44
C GLN A 102 6.11 -3.61 -3.10
N ILE A 103 5.07 -4.17 -2.47
CA ILE A 103 4.66 -3.80 -1.11
C ILE A 103 5.81 -4.05 -0.13
N GLN A 104 6.45 -5.23 -0.20
CA GLN A 104 7.57 -5.58 0.67
C GLN A 104 8.76 -4.62 0.49
N ASN A 105 9.08 -4.23 -0.75
CA ASN A 105 10.13 -3.26 -1.04
C ASN A 105 9.85 -1.90 -0.39
N ILE A 106 8.60 -1.44 -0.42
CA ILE A 106 8.21 -0.18 0.21
C ILE A 106 8.29 -0.27 1.74
N ASN A 107 7.81 -1.37 2.33
CA ASN A 107 7.93 -1.60 3.78
C ASN A 107 9.39 -1.58 4.24
N ASN A 108 10.27 -2.27 3.51
CA ASN A 108 11.71 -2.27 3.78
C ASN A 108 12.31 -0.86 3.66
N LEU A 109 11.85 -0.05 2.71
CA LEU A 109 12.29 1.32 2.54
C LEU A 109 11.85 2.21 3.72
N LEU A 110 10.60 2.07 4.16
CA LEU A 110 10.04 2.79 5.31
C LEU A 110 10.79 2.44 6.60
N HIS A 111 11.01 1.15 6.86
CA HIS A 111 11.74 0.70 8.05
C HIS A 111 13.17 1.24 8.10
N LYS A 112 13.86 1.33 6.95
CA LYS A 112 15.19 1.93 6.84
C LYS A 112 15.19 3.45 7.07
N GLN A 113 14.13 4.14 6.67
CA GLN A 113 14.01 5.59 6.82
C GLN A 113 13.51 6.01 8.20
N MET A 114 12.76 5.13 8.87
CA MET A 114 12.12 5.39 10.15
C MET A 114 12.23 4.15 11.05
N PRO A 115 13.40 3.92 11.67
CA PRO A 115 13.63 2.76 12.53
C PRO A 115 12.78 2.78 13.80
N GLU A 116 12.26 3.95 14.20
CA GLU A 116 11.38 4.10 15.37
C GLU A 116 9.89 3.81 15.07
N LEU A 117 9.55 3.39 13.84
CA LEU A 117 8.18 2.98 13.53
C LEU A 117 7.77 1.81 14.43
N PRO A 118 6.64 1.91 15.16
CA PRO A 118 6.18 0.84 16.02
C PRO A 118 5.98 -0.44 15.21
N LEU A 119 6.42 -1.57 15.78
CA LEU A 119 6.22 -2.88 15.18
C LEU A 119 4.71 -3.13 15.09
N GLN A 120 4.23 -3.48 13.90
CA GLN A 120 2.80 -3.65 13.67
C GLN A 120 2.40 -5.08 13.95
N ASN A 121 1.55 -5.25 14.96
CA ASN A 121 0.96 -6.53 15.32
C ASN A 121 -0.42 -6.67 14.67
N THR A 122 -0.50 -6.46 13.35
CA THR A 122 -1.77 -6.69 12.65
C THR A 122 -1.87 -8.18 12.35
N THR A 123 -2.90 -8.84 12.87
CA THR A 123 -3.21 -10.23 12.53
C THR A 123 -4.29 -10.24 11.47
N LEU A 124 -4.07 -11.03 10.42
CA LEU A 124 -5.10 -11.29 9.42
C LEU A 124 -6.05 -12.37 9.93
N ASN A 125 -7.33 -12.02 10.07
CA ASN A 125 -8.40 -12.98 10.35
C ASN A 125 -9.28 -13.14 9.10
N LEU A 126 -8.74 -13.75 8.05
CA LEU A 126 -9.52 -14.16 6.88
C LEU A 126 -9.70 -15.68 6.88
N PRO A 127 -10.95 -16.19 6.78
CA PRO A 127 -11.19 -17.62 6.63
C PRO A 127 -10.65 -18.10 5.27
N PRO A 128 -10.48 -19.41 5.08
CA PRO A 128 -10.32 -20.00 3.75
C PRO A 128 -11.44 -19.56 2.80
N PRO A 129 -11.16 -19.35 1.50
CA PRO A 129 -12.19 -19.03 0.53
C PRO A 129 -13.16 -20.21 0.40
N SER A 130 -14.46 -19.91 0.44
CA SER A 130 -15.52 -20.91 0.32
C SER A 130 -15.71 -21.43 -1.11
N SER A 131 -15.23 -20.67 -2.10
CA SER A 131 -15.31 -20.98 -3.53
C SER A 131 -14.30 -20.16 -4.35
N ALA A 132 -14.10 -20.53 -5.62
CA ALA A 132 -13.32 -19.73 -6.56
C ALA A 132 -13.91 -18.33 -6.77
N TRP A 133 -15.25 -18.20 -6.69
CA TRP A 133 -15.93 -16.91 -6.77
C TRP A 133 -15.62 -16.02 -5.55
N ASP A 134 -15.64 -16.59 -4.35
CA ASP A 134 -15.31 -15.89 -3.11
C ASP A 134 -13.86 -15.36 -3.11
N MET A 135 -12.93 -16.18 -3.60
CA MET A 135 -11.54 -15.78 -3.81
C MET A 135 -11.42 -14.66 -4.85
N PHE A 136 -12.11 -14.76 -5.99
CA PHE A 136 -12.12 -13.71 -7.02
C PHE A 136 -12.67 -12.38 -6.47
N GLN A 137 -13.79 -12.42 -5.74
CA GLN A 137 -14.37 -11.24 -5.09
C GLN A 137 -13.42 -10.62 -4.08
N THR A 138 -12.79 -11.45 -3.24
CA THR A 138 -11.81 -10.99 -2.25
C THR A 138 -10.62 -10.33 -2.94
N SER A 139 -10.06 -10.97 -3.97
CA SER A 139 -8.96 -10.41 -4.77
C SER A 139 -9.35 -9.07 -5.39
N ALA A 140 -10.53 -8.98 -6.00
CA ALA A 140 -11.05 -7.74 -6.59
C ALA A 140 -11.12 -6.59 -5.57
N VAL A 141 -11.66 -6.85 -4.37
CA VAL A 141 -11.79 -5.85 -3.31
C VAL A 141 -10.42 -5.44 -2.77
N VAL A 142 -9.50 -6.38 -2.54
CA VAL A 142 -8.14 -6.10 -2.07
C VAL A 142 -7.42 -5.16 -3.06
N HIS A 143 -7.43 -5.49 -4.35
CA HIS A 143 -6.80 -4.68 -5.39
C HIS A 143 -7.44 -3.30 -5.50
N ARG A 144 -8.77 -3.20 -5.46
CA ARG A 144 -9.48 -1.92 -5.51
C ARG A 144 -9.15 -1.03 -4.32
N ARG A 145 -9.11 -1.58 -3.10
CA ARG A 145 -8.71 -0.82 -1.90
C ARG A 145 -7.25 -0.40 -1.96
N LEU A 146 -6.36 -1.26 -2.48
CA LEU A 146 -4.95 -0.92 -2.67
C LEU A 146 -4.77 0.22 -3.69
N LEU A 147 -5.59 0.26 -4.75
CA LEU A 147 -5.57 1.36 -5.72
C LEU A 147 -5.87 2.69 -5.05
N LEU A 148 -6.96 2.75 -4.28
CA LEU A 148 -7.38 3.96 -3.55
C LEU A 148 -6.32 4.37 -2.51
N PHE A 149 -5.73 3.38 -1.84
CA PHE A 149 -4.62 3.59 -0.91
C PHE A 149 -3.43 4.25 -1.58
N CYS A 150 -3.00 3.71 -2.73
CA CYS A 150 -1.87 4.26 -3.47
C CYS A 150 -2.14 5.69 -3.95
N ASP A 151 -3.33 5.97 -4.49
CA ASP A 151 -3.69 7.31 -4.96
C ASP A 151 -3.65 8.34 -3.81
N TRP A 152 -4.25 8.00 -2.68
CA TRP A 152 -4.26 8.88 -1.50
C TRP A 152 -2.84 9.19 -1.01
N TYR A 153 -2.03 8.16 -0.76
CA TYR A 153 -0.69 8.37 -0.20
C TYR A 153 0.27 9.01 -1.19
N LEU A 154 0.10 8.84 -2.50
CA LEU A 154 0.84 9.62 -3.49
C LEU A 154 0.55 11.12 -3.37
N ARG A 155 -0.71 11.51 -3.14
CA ARG A 155 -1.07 12.92 -2.90
C ARG A 155 -0.48 13.43 -1.59
N ALA A 156 -0.64 12.68 -0.49
CA ALA A 156 -0.10 13.06 0.82
C ALA A 156 1.43 13.23 0.79
N LEU A 157 2.16 12.27 0.20
CA LEU A 157 3.61 12.34 0.07
C LEU A 157 4.08 13.52 -0.81
N ARG A 158 3.30 13.92 -1.82
CA ARG A 158 3.60 15.14 -2.61
C ARG A 158 3.46 16.40 -1.75
N VAL A 159 2.41 16.50 -0.93
CA VAL A 159 2.22 17.63 0.00
C VAL A 159 3.39 17.69 0.99
N LEU A 160 3.73 16.58 1.64
CA LEU A 160 4.86 16.50 2.57
C LEU A 160 6.20 16.92 1.92
N LYS A 161 6.42 16.50 0.67
CA LYS A 161 7.61 16.91 -0.09
C LYS A 161 7.63 18.41 -0.41
N LEU A 162 6.47 19.03 -0.65
CA LEU A 162 6.39 20.48 -0.87
C LEU A 162 6.64 21.26 0.43
N GLN A 163 6.03 20.83 1.53
CA GLN A 163 6.25 21.42 2.86
C GLN A 163 7.74 21.35 3.26
N ALA A 164 8.38 20.19 3.09
CA ALA A 164 9.80 20.02 3.39
C ALA A 164 10.73 20.93 2.55
N LYS A 165 10.32 21.34 1.34
CA LYS A 165 11.05 22.32 0.52
C LYS A 165 10.87 23.75 1.02
N GLN A 166 9.72 24.08 1.62
CA GLN A 166 9.42 25.42 2.10
C GLN A 166 10.14 25.72 3.42
N THR A 167 10.20 24.75 4.33
CA THR A 167 10.93 24.88 5.61
C THR A 167 12.43 25.15 5.45
N GLN A 168 13.05 24.79 4.31
CA GLN A 168 14.48 25.02 4.05
C GLN A 168 14.79 26.39 3.40
N ARG A 169 13.76 27.16 3.03
CA ARG A 169 13.93 28.49 2.42
C ARG A 169 13.71 29.64 3.43
N GLN A 170 13.38 29.29 4.67
CA GLN A 170 13.29 30.19 5.82
C GLN A 170 14.56 30.03 6.64
#